data_AF-A0A2M6X9Y4-F1
#
_entry.id   AF-A0A2M6X9Y4-F1
#
_cell.length_a   1.000
_cell.length_b   1.000
_cell.length_c   1.000
_cell.angle_alpha   90.00
_cell.angle_beta   90.00
_cell.angle_gamma   90.00
#
_symmetry.space_group_name_H-M   'P 1'
#
loop_
_entity.id
_entity.type
_entity.pdbx_description
1 polymer ?
#
loop_
_entity_poly.entity_id
_entity_poly.type
_entity_poly.pdbx_seq_one_letter_code
_entity_poly.pdbx_strand_id
1 'polypeptide(L)'
;MNEINYHKFISWLLLRFAVYGPKQKGERVCFGKIKTAGEIEFYAKPFYPLREFFLPCPETLHQNGKNDIAAANSEGRKRIILNIPLYDLEALSYLMIIFGRDPYFQKHLRNTVICGISAVPDDNSFAQKFEDKILRHLKFDLYFDQNKDGSFRLFTGSEQGQKILETFGEKDYAHIEYRGPLNNLSFFPSKIKEKIKASRGAKIWKDLGKKCLACGKCSLVCPLCYCYDLKTSSEGKVSREWGNCFYSEFSEVAGGHKFL
;
A
#
# COMPACT_ATOMS: atom_id res chain seq x y z
N MET A 1 18.28 -8.43 13.60
CA MET A 1 17.55 -7.65 14.64
C MET A 1 16.53 -8.53 15.38
N ASN A 2 16.03 -8.19 16.58
CA ASN A 2 14.91 -8.89 17.25
C ASN A 2 13.79 -7.89 17.62
N GLU A 3 12.64 -8.34 18.12
CA GLU A 3 11.50 -7.44 18.45
C GLU A 3 11.86 -6.31 19.43
N ILE A 4 12.67 -6.59 20.46
CA ILE A 4 13.12 -5.57 21.41
C ILE A 4 13.92 -4.48 20.69
N ASN A 5 14.86 -4.88 19.82
CA ASN A 5 15.63 -3.93 19.03
C ASN A 5 14.78 -3.25 17.96
N TYR A 6 13.70 -3.90 17.48
CA TYR A 6 12.72 -3.28 16.59
C TYR A 6 11.94 -2.17 17.29
N HIS A 7 11.48 -2.36 18.53
CA HIS A 7 10.86 -1.29 19.31
C HIS A 7 11.81 -0.12 19.56
N LYS A 8 13.09 -0.38 19.83
CA LYS A 8 14.13 0.67 19.91
C LYS A 8 14.28 1.41 18.58
N PHE A 9 14.25 0.69 17.46
CA PHE A 9 14.28 1.27 16.12
C PHE A 9 13.07 2.18 15.87
N ILE A 10 11.86 1.77 16.24
CA ILE A 10 10.65 2.63 16.13
C ILE A 10 10.79 3.88 16.98
N SER A 11 11.21 3.75 18.25
CA SER A 11 11.43 4.90 19.14
C SER A 11 12.45 5.88 18.56
N TRP A 12 13.51 5.37 17.93
CA TRP A 12 14.50 6.18 17.24
C TRP A 12 13.93 6.88 15.99
N LEU A 13 13.06 6.21 15.23
CA LEU A 13 12.37 6.75 14.06
C LEU A 13 11.39 7.87 14.42
N LEU A 14 10.66 7.74 15.53
CA LEU A 14 9.68 8.74 16.01
C LEU A 14 10.30 10.12 16.22
N LEU A 15 11.60 10.18 16.54
CA LEU A 15 12.32 11.45 16.69
C LEU A 15 12.61 12.14 15.35
N ARG A 16 12.54 11.43 14.23
CA ARG A 16 13.07 11.87 12.91
C ARG A 16 12.01 11.91 11.80
N PHE A 17 11.00 11.05 11.87
CA PHE A 17 9.99 10.88 10.84
C PHE A 17 8.58 11.02 11.43
N ALA A 18 7.62 11.32 10.57
CA ALA A 18 6.22 11.01 10.87
C ALA A 18 6.02 9.50 10.66
N VAL A 19 5.94 8.73 11.75
CA VAL A 19 5.86 7.27 11.69
C VAL A 19 4.41 6.82 11.58
N TYR A 20 4.15 5.95 10.61
CA TYR A 20 2.88 5.27 10.40
C TYR A 20 3.10 3.76 10.39
N GLY A 21 2.07 3.01 10.72
CA GLY A 21 2.08 1.54 10.68
C GLY A 21 0.72 0.97 11.07
N PRO A 22 0.54 -0.35 10.95
CA PRO A 22 -0.63 -1.04 11.47
C PRO A 22 -0.75 -0.78 12.97
N LYS A 23 -1.92 -0.34 13.43
CA LYS A 23 -2.27 -0.19 14.85
C LYS A 23 -3.73 -0.50 15.09
N GLN A 24 -4.07 -0.91 16.31
CA GLN A 24 -5.46 -1.12 16.70
C GLN A 24 -6.26 0.19 16.64
N LYS A 25 -7.43 0.16 16.00
CA LYS A 25 -8.41 1.25 15.91
C LYS A 25 -9.82 0.69 16.09
N GLY A 26 -10.33 0.74 17.33
CA GLY A 26 -11.58 0.07 17.69
C GLY A 26 -11.41 -1.45 17.61
N GLU A 27 -12.26 -2.14 16.86
CA GLU A 27 -12.23 -3.60 16.67
C GLU A 27 -11.35 -4.04 15.48
N ARG A 28 -10.71 -3.10 14.77
CA ARG A 28 -9.95 -3.39 13.54
C ARG A 28 -8.53 -2.87 13.65
N VAL A 29 -7.62 -3.49 12.91
CA VAL A 29 -6.29 -2.93 12.68
C VAL A 29 -6.32 -2.08 11.41
N CYS A 30 -5.77 -0.87 11.48
CA CYS A 30 -5.64 0.04 10.35
C CYS A 30 -4.24 0.63 10.32
N PHE A 31 -3.77 1.06 9.15
CA PHE A 31 -2.62 1.95 9.11
C PHE A 31 -2.98 3.27 9.81
N GLY A 32 -2.11 3.73 10.69
CA GLY A 32 -2.31 4.95 11.45
C GLY A 32 -1.00 5.52 11.96
N LYS A 33 -1.06 6.76 12.44
CA LYS A 33 0.10 7.43 13.04
C LYS A 33 0.49 6.74 14.34
N ILE A 34 1.77 6.37 14.44
CA ILE A 34 2.37 5.74 15.62
C ILE A 34 2.91 6.85 16.53
N LYS A 35 2.57 6.80 17.81
CA LYS A 35 3.04 7.73 18.85
C LYS A 35 4.06 7.08 19.78
N THR A 36 3.91 5.78 20.04
CA THR A 36 4.84 4.99 20.85
C THR A 36 5.09 3.65 20.17
N ALA A 37 6.26 3.06 20.41
CA ALA A 37 6.66 1.83 19.74
C ALA A 37 5.69 0.65 20.02
N GLY A 38 5.00 0.65 21.16
CA GLY A 38 4.05 -0.41 21.54
C GLY A 38 2.70 -0.34 20.84
N GLU A 39 2.40 0.73 20.08
CA GLU A 39 1.15 0.82 19.31
C GLU A 39 1.21 0.02 18.00
N ILE A 40 2.40 -0.41 17.56
CA ILE A 40 2.54 -1.09 16.28
C ILE A 40 2.06 -2.53 16.41
N GLU A 41 1.15 -2.91 15.52
CA GLU A 41 0.75 -4.30 15.35
C GLU A 41 1.71 -4.98 14.39
N PHE A 42 2.19 -6.14 14.80
CA PHE A 42 2.95 -7.01 13.92
C PHE A 42 1.98 -7.98 13.25
N TYR A 43 2.22 -8.28 11.97
CA TYR A 43 1.49 -9.33 11.22
C TYR A 43 -0.02 -9.12 11.05
N ALA A 44 -0.54 -7.93 11.39
CA ALA A 44 -1.90 -7.58 11.11
C ALA A 44 -2.12 -7.30 9.62
N LYS A 45 -3.33 -7.58 9.14
CA LYS A 45 -3.81 -7.18 7.82
C LYS A 45 -4.65 -5.91 8.00
N PRO A 46 -4.13 -4.72 7.66
CA PRO A 46 -4.88 -3.49 7.83
C PRO A 46 -6.19 -3.53 7.04
N PHE A 47 -7.26 -3.05 7.66
CA PHE A 47 -8.60 -3.08 7.07
C PHE A 47 -8.73 -2.19 5.84
N TYR A 48 -8.02 -1.05 5.85
CA TYR A 48 -7.96 -0.11 4.74
C TYR A 48 -6.68 -0.28 3.93
N PRO A 49 -6.74 -0.13 2.60
CA PRO A 49 -5.59 -0.37 1.74
C PRO A 49 -4.51 0.68 1.95
N LEU A 50 -3.25 0.27 1.80
CA LEU A 50 -2.08 1.16 1.86
C LEU A 50 -2.16 2.34 0.87
N ARG A 51 -2.92 2.18 -0.23
CA ARG A 51 -3.01 3.18 -1.30
C ARG A 51 -3.47 4.56 -0.81
N GLU A 52 -4.21 4.67 0.31
CA GLU A 52 -4.63 5.96 0.90
C GLU A 52 -3.46 6.92 1.14
N PHE A 53 -2.28 6.40 1.45
CA PHE A 53 -1.10 7.23 1.63
C PHE A 53 -0.63 7.87 0.34
N PHE A 54 -0.83 7.22 -0.80
CA PHE A 54 -0.28 7.64 -2.10
C PHE A 54 -1.34 8.21 -3.06
N LEU A 55 -2.61 7.91 -2.79
CA LEU A 55 -3.81 8.36 -3.50
C LEU A 55 -4.86 8.78 -2.45
N PRO A 56 -4.64 9.88 -1.70
CA PRO A 56 -5.64 10.37 -0.75
C PRO A 56 -6.96 10.74 -1.43
N CYS A 57 -8.06 10.69 -0.69
CA CYS A 57 -9.40 10.98 -1.20
C CYS A 57 -10.20 11.85 -0.21
N PRO A 58 -10.67 13.04 -0.60
CA PRO A 58 -10.33 13.75 -1.84
C PRO A 58 -8.88 14.23 -1.84
N GLU A 59 -8.27 14.33 -3.02
CA GLU A 59 -6.98 15.02 -3.20
C GLU A 59 -7.15 16.22 -4.11
N THR A 60 -6.80 17.40 -3.60
CA THR A 60 -6.81 18.64 -4.38
C THR A 60 -5.69 18.61 -5.40
N LEU A 61 -6.02 18.85 -6.67
CA LEU A 61 -5.05 18.95 -7.77
C LEU A 61 -4.81 20.42 -8.13
N HIS A 62 -5.86 21.24 -8.09
CA HIS A 62 -5.76 22.63 -8.53
C HIS A 62 -6.64 23.53 -7.68
N GLN A 63 -6.12 24.70 -7.30
CA GLN A 63 -6.89 25.75 -6.65
C GLN A 63 -6.39 27.13 -7.10
N ASN A 64 -7.30 28.01 -7.51
CA ASN A 64 -7.02 29.42 -7.85
C ASN A 64 -5.91 29.63 -8.91
N GLY A 65 -5.89 28.84 -9.99
CA GLY A 65 -4.89 29.01 -11.06
C GLY A 65 -3.50 28.48 -10.71
N LYS A 66 -3.29 27.99 -9.48
CA LYS A 66 -2.04 27.34 -9.06
C LYS A 66 -2.27 25.85 -8.96
N ASN A 67 -1.32 25.08 -9.50
CA ASN A 67 -1.22 23.66 -9.16
C ASN A 67 -0.92 23.61 -7.66
N ASP A 68 -1.90 23.16 -6.90
CA ASP A 68 -1.73 23.01 -5.47
C ASP A 68 -0.99 21.70 -5.25
N ILE A 69 0.32 21.73 -5.51
CA ILE A 69 1.22 20.67 -5.10
C ILE A 69 1.47 20.85 -3.58
N ALA A 70 0.42 21.03 -2.78
CA ALA A 70 0.43 20.95 -1.33
C ALA A 70 -0.22 19.60 -0.98
N ALA A 71 0.52 18.63 -0.47
CA ALA A 71 0.94 18.71 0.92
C ALA A 71 2.35 18.14 1.10
N ALA A 72 3.25 18.95 1.65
CA ALA A 72 4.00 18.40 2.77
C ALA A 72 2.95 18.12 3.85
N ASN A 73 2.96 16.94 4.42
CA ASN A 73 2.34 16.72 5.72
C ASN A 73 2.52 17.95 6.62
N SER A 74 1.50 18.30 7.40
CA SER A 74 1.44 19.52 8.23
C SER A 74 2.64 19.73 9.16
N GLU A 75 3.48 18.70 9.33
CA GLU A 75 4.65 18.67 10.19
C GLU A 75 5.99 18.87 9.46
N GLY A 76 6.00 18.97 8.12
CA GLY A 76 7.21 19.23 7.31
C GLY A 76 8.29 18.12 7.34
N ARG A 77 8.05 17.00 8.02
CA ARG A 77 8.98 15.86 8.13
C ARG A 77 8.68 14.82 7.05
N LYS A 78 9.66 14.09 6.52
CA LYS A 78 9.34 12.88 5.72
C LYS A 78 8.56 11.87 6.57
N ARG A 79 7.66 11.11 5.94
CA ARG A 79 6.95 10.02 6.63
C ARG A 79 7.64 8.68 6.38
N ILE A 80 7.51 7.76 7.33
CA ILE A 80 7.86 6.34 7.16
C ILE A 80 6.64 5.51 7.49
N ILE A 81 6.35 4.51 6.64
CA ILE A 81 5.25 3.56 6.87
C ILE A 81 5.89 2.20 7.12
N LEU A 82 5.73 1.70 8.35
CA LEU A 82 6.28 0.46 8.86
C LEU A 82 5.31 -0.70 8.66
N ASN A 83 5.84 -1.92 8.77
CA ASN A 83 5.09 -3.17 8.77
C ASN A 83 4.10 -3.32 7.60
N ILE A 84 4.51 -2.87 6.40
CA ILE A 84 3.70 -3.06 5.21
C ILE A 84 3.74 -4.55 4.82
N PRO A 85 2.59 -5.24 4.74
CA PRO A 85 2.55 -6.62 4.27
C PRO A 85 3.06 -6.74 2.83
N LEU A 86 3.67 -7.87 2.49
CA LEU A 86 4.23 -8.11 1.15
C LEU A 86 3.21 -7.85 0.01
N TYR A 87 1.95 -8.24 0.20
CA TYR A 87 0.88 -8.00 -0.78
C TYR A 87 0.53 -6.53 -1.00
N ASP A 88 0.63 -5.70 0.05
CA ASP A 88 0.44 -4.26 -0.09
C ASP A 88 1.64 -3.61 -0.80
N LEU A 89 2.85 -4.14 -0.62
CA LEU A 89 4.02 -3.71 -1.41
C LEU A 89 3.90 -4.10 -2.89
N GLU A 90 3.37 -5.28 -3.18
CA GLU A 90 3.05 -5.70 -4.54
C GLU A 90 2.01 -4.77 -5.16
N ALA A 91 0.90 -4.54 -4.45
CA ALA A 91 -0.15 -3.65 -4.91
C ALA A 91 0.37 -2.22 -5.16
N LEU A 92 1.20 -1.70 -4.26
CA LEU A 92 1.85 -0.42 -4.45
C LEU A 92 2.75 -0.41 -5.70
N SER A 93 3.49 -1.48 -5.96
CA SER A 93 4.33 -1.59 -7.16
C SER A 93 3.52 -1.51 -8.46
N TYR A 94 2.31 -2.07 -8.49
CA TYR A 94 1.37 -1.87 -9.61
C TYR A 94 0.93 -0.42 -9.75
N LEU A 95 0.57 0.23 -8.64
CA LEU A 95 0.18 1.64 -8.65
C LEU A 95 1.34 2.53 -9.13
N MET A 96 2.59 2.19 -8.79
CA MET A 96 3.76 2.92 -9.29
C MET A 96 3.93 2.85 -10.81
N ILE A 97 3.49 1.76 -11.46
CA ILE A 97 3.49 1.66 -12.93
C ILE A 97 2.39 2.57 -13.50
N ILE A 98 1.18 2.45 -12.98
CA ILE A 98 -0.01 3.20 -13.45
C ILE A 98 0.18 4.70 -13.26
N PHE A 99 0.62 5.13 -12.07
CA PHE A 99 0.82 6.53 -11.69
C PHE A 99 2.28 6.97 -11.85
N GLY A 100 3.05 6.31 -12.71
CA GLY A 100 4.47 6.62 -12.92
C GLY A 100 4.74 8.06 -13.38
N ARG A 101 3.77 8.66 -14.08
CA ARG A 101 3.83 10.06 -14.57
C ARG A 101 2.96 11.03 -13.78
N ASP A 102 2.24 10.55 -12.77
CA ASP A 102 1.37 11.41 -11.96
C ASP A 102 2.21 12.21 -10.94
N PRO A 103 2.25 13.54 -11.03
CA PRO A 103 3.14 14.34 -10.19
C PRO A 103 2.77 14.31 -8.70
N TYR A 104 1.49 14.10 -8.37
CA TYR A 104 0.98 14.05 -7.00
C TYR A 104 1.36 12.72 -6.34
N PHE A 105 1.11 11.62 -7.03
CA PHE A 105 1.52 10.28 -6.60
C PHE A 105 3.03 10.20 -6.42
N GLN A 106 3.81 10.69 -7.39
CA GLN A 106 5.27 10.69 -7.32
C GLN A 106 5.78 11.56 -6.16
N LYS A 107 5.08 12.66 -5.83
CA LYS A 107 5.40 13.46 -4.65
C LYS A 107 5.16 12.70 -3.35
N HIS A 108 4.01 12.04 -3.20
CA HIS A 108 3.73 11.17 -2.05
C HIS A 108 4.80 10.10 -1.91
N LEU A 109 5.18 9.47 -3.02
CA LEU A 109 6.20 8.44 -3.05
C LEU A 109 7.56 8.95 -2.56
N ARG A 110 8.08 10.06 -3.12
CA ARG A 110 9.38 10.65 -2.72
C ARG A 110 9.45 11.11 -1.25
N ASN A 111 8.30 11.41 -0.66
CA ASN A 111 8.18 11.86 0.72
C ASN A 111 7.91 10.71 1.71
N THR A 112 7.89 9.47 1.24
CA THR A 112 7.58 8.27 2.03
C THR A 112 8.74 7.30 2.02
N VAL A 113 9.17 6.88 3.21
CA VAL A 113 9.99 5.70 3.37
C VAL A 113 9.07 4.48 3.51
N ILE A 114 9.27 3.48 2.67
CA ILE A 114 8.47 2.27 2.56
C ILE A 114 9.19 1.14 3.28
N CYS A 115 8.61 0.65 4.37
CA CYS A 115 9.18 -0.41 5.19
C CYS A 115 8.22 -1.62 5.25
N GLY A 116 8.62 -2.70 4.58
CA GLY A 116 7.87 -3.95 4.54
C GLY A 116 8.20 -4.90 5.69
N ILE A 117 7.30 -5.85 5.93
CA ILE A 117 7.52 -6.96 6.85
C ILE A 117 7.01 -8.27 6.23
N SER A 118 7.73 -9.37 6.45
CA SER A 118 7.20 -10.70 6.14
C SER A 118 6.22 -11.11 7.24
N ALA A 119 5.15 -11.81 6.84
CA ALA A 119 4.29 -12.49 7.79
C ALA A 119 4.77 -13.92 7.95
N VAL A 120 4.70 -14.46 9.17
CA VAL A 120 4.80 -15.91 9.36
C VAL A 120 3.59 -16.53 8.65
N PRO A 121 3.79 -17.44 7.68
CA PRO A 121 2.67 -18.07 6.97
C PRO A 121 1.75 -18.78 7.95
N ASP A 122 0.45 -18.48 7.90
CA ASP A 122 -0.60 -19.27 8.56
C ASP A 122 -1.34 -20.14 7.54
N ASP A 123 -2.00 -21.21 8.01
CA ASP A 123 -2.70 -22.18 7.16
C ASP A 123 -3.87 -21.56 6.35
N ASN A 124 -4.33 -20.37 6.72
CA ASN A 124 -5.40 -19.62 6.06
C ASN A 124 -4.86 -18.47 5.19
N SER A 125 -3.55 -18.35 5.04
CA SER A 125 -2.90 -17.32 4.25
C SER A 125 -2.61 -17.85 2.86
N PHE A 126 -2.93 -17.06 1.84
CA PHE A 126 -2.38 -17.29 0.50
C PHE A 126 -0.87 -16.97 0.44
N ALA A 127 -0.24 -16.69 1.59
CA ALA A 127 1.17 -16.32 1.74
C ALA A 127 2.02 -17.40 1.10
N GLN A 128 2.55 -17.11 -0.09
CA GLN A 128 3.69 -17.85 -0.57
C GLN A 128 4.79 -17.72 0.48
N LYS A 129 5.61 -18.76 0.63
CA LYS A 129 6.85 -18.62 1.38
C LYS A 129 7.60 -17.43 0.79
N PHE A 130 7.99 -16.50 1.64
CA PHE A 130 8.84 -15.40 1.24
C PHE A 130 10.13 -15.97 0.61
N GLU A 131 10.52 -15.43 -0.54
CA GLU A 131 11.82 -15.69 -1.19
C GLU A 131 12.48 -14.35 -1.51
N ASP A 132 13.75 -14.18 -1.14
CA ASP A 132 14.52 -12.94 -1.38
C ASP A 132 14.45 -12.44 -2.83
N LYS A 133 14.27 -13.34 -3.80
CA LYS A 133 14.17 -13.02 -5.23
C LYS A 133 12.97 -12.13 -5.55
N ILE A 134 11.90 -12.23 -4.77
CA ILE A 134 10.67 -11.45 -4.92
C ILE A 134 10.97 -9.97 -4.72
N LEU A 135 11.76 -9.66 -3.69
CA LEU A 135 12.11 -8.27 -3.35
C LEU A 135 12.81 -7.55 -4.51
N ARG A 136 13.55 -8.26 -5.37
CA ARG A 136 14.21 -7.66 -6.55
C ARG A 136 13.23 -7.02 -7.53
N HIS A 137 11.94 -7.33 -7.41
CA HIS A 137 10.88 -6.86 -8.29
C HIS A 137 9.89 -5.91 -7.61
N LEU A 138 10.16 -5.54 -6.35
CA LEU A 138 9.35 -4.62 -5.56
C LEU A 138 10.16 -3.37 -5.23
N LYS A 139 9.48 -2.21 -5.17
CA LYS A 139 10.10 -0.97 -4.69
C LYS A 139 9.81 -0.78 -3.21
N PHE A 140 10.86 -0.76 -2.41
CA PHE A 140 10.84 -0.55 -0.96
C PHE A 140 12.16 0.07 -0.52
N ASP A 141 12.21 0.65 0.69
CA ASP A 141 13.44 1.14 1.29
C ASP A 141 14.03 0.13 2.27
N LEU A 142 13.16 -0.42 3.13
CA LEU A 142 13.51 -1.40 4.16
C LEU A 142 12.56 -2.60 4.08
N TYR A 143 13.07 -3.80 4.38
CA TYR A 143 12.24 -4.99 4.52
C TYR A 143 12.74 -5.84 5.69
N PHE A 144 11.82 -6.21 6.56
CA PHE A 144 12.07 -7.02 7.75
C PHE A 144 11.50 -8.42 7.51
N ASP A 145 12.38 -9.39 7.26
CA ASP A 145 11.97 -10.78 7.11
C ASP A 145 12.11 -11.50 8.45
N GLN A 146 10.99 -11.90 9.04
CA GLN A 146 10.99 -12.57 10.35
C GLN A 146 11.33 -14.06 10.22
N ASN A 147 12.30 -14.49 11.01
CA ASN A 147 12.63 -15.88 11.25
C ASN A 147 11.65 -16.51 12.25
N LYS A 148 11.61 -17.85 12.28
CA LYS A 148 10.76 -18.61 13.22
C LYS A 148 11.07 -18.36 14.70
N ASP A 149 12.28 -17.91 15.02
CA ASP A 149 12.73 -17.61 16.38
C ASP A 149 12.39 -16.17 16.82
N GLY A 150 11.67 -15.41 15.99
CA GLY A 150 11.29 -14.02 16.25
C GLY A 150 12.36 -13.00 15.90
N SER A 151 13.53 -13.43 15.42
CA SER A 151 14.54 -12.51 14.87
C SER A 151 14.16 -12.04 13.46
N PHE A 152 14.75 -10.93 13.02
CA PHE A 152 14.57 -10.35 11.71
C PHE A 152 15.88 -10.38 10.93
N ARG A 153 15.82 -10.94 9.73
CA ARG A 153 16.77 -10.69 8.64
C ARG A 153 16.37 -9.41 7.92
N LEU A 154 17.34 -8.53 7.69
CA LEU A 154 17.07 -7.18 7.17
C LEU A 154 17.53 -7.04 5.73
N PHE A 155 16.71 -6.36 4.94
CA PHE A 155 17.05 -6.01 3.57
C PHE A 155 16.85 -4.52 3.32
N THR A 156 17.70 -3.95 2.47
CA THR A 156 17.56 -2.58 1.95
C THR A 156 17.29 -2.61 0.46
N GLY A 157 16.30 -1.83 0.00
CA GLY A 157 15.96 -1.68 -1.42
C GLY A 157 16.37 -0.33 -2.01
N SER A 158 16.90 0.57 -1.19
CA SER A 158 17.31 1.92 -1.58
C SER A 158 18.49 2.44 -0.75
N GLU A 159 19.20 3.45 -1.26
CA GLU A 159 20.22 4.19 -0.50
C GLU A 159 19.64 4.85 0.76
N GLN A 160 18.38 5.29 0.70
CA GLN A 160 17.71 5.87 1.86
C GLN A 160 17.52 4.83 2.97
N GLY A 161 17.18 3.59 2.61
CA GLY A 161 17.11 2.47 3.56
C GLY A 161 18.45 2.16 4.21
N GLN A 162 19.52 2.09 3.40
CA GLN A 162 20.89 1.88 3.91
C GLN A 162 21.28 2.95 4.93
N LYS A 163 21.11 4.23 4.57
CA LYS A 163 21.40 5.36 5.46
C LYS A 163 20.62 5.29 6.78
N ILE A 164 19.36 4.86 6.75
CA ILE A 164 18.54 4.71 7.96
C ILE A 164 19.12 3.64 8.89
N LEU A 165 19.45 2.45 8.37
CA LEU A 165 20.01 1.37 9.19
C LEU A 165 21.40 1.73 9.73
N GLU A 166 22.26 2.31 8.90
CA GLU A 166 23.61 2.72 9.31
C GLU A 166 23.60 3.80 10.38
N THR A 167 22.73 4.81 10.24
CA THR A 167 22.59 5.87 11.25
C THR A 167 21.99 5.33 12.55
N PHE A 168 21.17 4.29 12.47
CA PHE A 168 20.67 3.58 13.65
C PHE A 168 21.75 2.70 14.31
N GLY A 169 22.80 2.34 13.57
CA GLY A 169 23.88 1.46 14.03
C GLY A 169 23.70 -0.01 13.67
N GLU A 170 22.74 -0.34 12.80
CA GLU A 170 22.51 -1.69 12.29
C GLU A 170 23.34 -1.93 11.03
N LYS A 171 24.17 -2.97 11.06
CA LYS A 171 25.10 -3.32 9.97
C LYS A 171 24.83 -4.68 9.36
N ASP A 172 24.01 -5.51 10.01
CA ASP A 172 23.65 -6.84 9.53
C ASP A 172 22.40 -6.74 8.64
N TYR A 173 22.62 -6.38 7.37
CA TYR A 173 21.59 -6.31 6.36
C TYR A 173 22.13 -6.70 4.98
N ALA A 174 21.25 -7.18 4.10
CA ALA A 174 21.56 -7.44 2.70
C ALA A 174 20.92 -6.40 1.78
N HIS A 175 21.68 -5.86 0.82
CA HIS A 175 21.12 -4.97 -0.19
C HIS A 175 20.50 -5.77 -1.35
N ILE A 176 19.28 -5.37 -1.75
CA ILE A 176 18.55 -5.93 -2.88
C ILE A 176 18.54 -4.90 -4.00
N GLU A 177 19.21 -5.22 -5.10
CA GLU A 177 19.16 -4.43 -6.32
C GLU A 177 17.83 -4.64 -7.05
N TYR A 178 17.16 -3.53 -7.41
CA TYR A 178 15.90 -3.56 -8.15
C TYR A 178 16.11 -3.92 -9.62
N ARG A 179 15.44 -4.97 -10.09
CA ARG A 179 15.56 -5.53 -11.45
C ARG A 179 14.37 -5.23 -12.35
N GLY A 180 13.51 -4.29 -11.96
CA GLY A 180 12.27 -3.99 -12.67
C GLY A 180 11.10 -4.87 -12.24
N PRO A 181 9.87 -4.50 -12.62
CA PRO A 181 8.69 -5.29 -12.29
C PRO A 181 8.71 -6.62 -13.05
N LEU A 182 8.17 -7.69 -12.46
CA LEU A 182 7.97 -8.94 -13.20
C LEU A 182 6.90 -8.74 -14.27
N ASN A 183 7.23 -9.00 -15.54
CA ASN A 183 6.27 -8.96 -16.66
C ASN A 183 5.07 -9.91 -16.44
N ASN A 184 5.29 -10.97 -15.66
CA ASN A 184 4.25 -11.82 -15.10
C ASN A 184 4.50 -11.89 -13.59
N LEU A 185 3.96 -10.91 -12.84
CA LEU A 185 3.77 -11.02 -11.39
C LEU A 185 2.83 -12.20 -11.12
N SER A 186 3.39 -13.40 -11.24
CA SER A 186 2.79 -14.72 -11.04
C SER A 186 2.70 -15.03 -9.55
N PHE A 187 2.45 -14.00 -8.76
CA PHE A 187 2.26 -14.10 -7.32
C PHE A 187 0.88 -14.61 -6.95
N PHE A 188 -0.10 -14.31 -7.81
CA PHE A 188 -1.32 -15.09 -7.84
C PHE A 188 -0.94 -16.51 -8.23
N PRO A 189 -1.22 -17.50 -7.37
CA PRO A 189 -1.05 -18.89 -7.75
C PRO A 189 -1.77 -19.08 -9.09
N SER A 190 -1.08 -19.51 -10.13
CA SER A 190 -1.68 -19.86 -11.44
C SER A 190 -2.97 -20.67 -11.26
N LYS A 191 -2.97 -21.51 -10.22
CA LYS A 191 -4.10 -22.29 -9.70
C LYS A 191 -5.35 -21.46 -9.34
N ILE A 192 -5.25 -20.23 -8.82
CA ILE A 192 -6.42 -19.39 -8.52
C ILE A 192 -7.09 -18.95 -9.82
N LYS A 193 -6.32 -18.47 -10.80
CA LYS A 193 -6.87 -18.04 -12.10
C LYS A 193 -7.60 -19.19 -12.78
N GLU A 194 -7.01 -20.38 -12.77
CA GLU A 194 -7.61 -21.60 -13.31
C GLU A 194 -8.84 -22.04 -12.51
N LYS A 195 -8.78 -22.04 -11.17
CA LYS A 195 -9.93 -22.36 -10.31
C LYS A 195 -11.09 -21.39 -10.51
N ILE A 196 -10.83 -20.09 -10.62
CA ILE A 196 -11.87 -19.08 -10.90
C ILE A 196 -12.50 -19.37 -12.27
N LYS A 197 -11.69 -19.62 -13.31
CA LYS A 197 -12.21 -19.99 -14.64
C LYS A 197 -13.03 -21.28 -14.60
N ALA A 198 -12.56 -22.31 -13.90
CA ALA A 198 -13.26 -23.59 -13.75
C ALA A 198 -14.54 -23.48 -12.91
N SER A 199 -14.60 -22.52 -12.00
CA SER A 199 -15.79 -22.27 -11.16
C SER A 199 -16.92 -21.55 -11.90
N ARG A 200 -16.78 -21.25 -13.20
CA ARG A 200 -17.88 -20.65 -14.00
C ARG A 200 -19.13 -21.52 -13.88
N GLY A 201 -20.26 -20.89 -13.57
CA GLY A 201 -21.54 -21.59 -13.37
C GLY A 201 -21.71 -22.27 -12.01
N ALA A 202 -20.67 -22.29 -11.15
CA ALA A 202 -20.79 -22.83 -9.80
C ALA A 202 -21.84 -22.06 -8.98
N LYS A 203 -22.60 -22.79 -8.15
CA LYS A 203 -23.68 -22.24 -7.31
C LYS A 203 -23.22 -21.08 -6.42
N ILE A 204 -21.96 -21.10 -5.96
CA ILE A 204 -21.37 -20.05 -5.13
C ILE A 204 -21.52 -18.65 -5.75
N TRP A 205 -21.39 -18.50 -7.07
CA TRP A 205 -21.51 -17.21 -7.73
C TRP A 205 -22.95 -16.68 -7.70
N LYS A 206 -23.94 -17.56 -7.86
CA LYS A 206 -25.36 -17.20 -7.71
C LYS A 206 -25.68 -16.80 -6.27
N ASP A 207 -25.15 -17.54 -5.30
CA ASP A 207 -25.37 -17.26 -3.87
C ASP A 207 -24.72 -15.94 -3.44
N LEU A 208 -23.50 -15.64 -3.92
CA LEU A 208 -22.84 -14.34 -3.71
C LEU A 208 -23.60 -13.20 -4.40
N GLY A 209 -24.09 -13.42 -5.62
CA GLY A 209 -24.90 -12.44 -6.36
C GLY A 209 -26.15 -12.01 -5.60
N LYS A 210 -26.86 -12.96 -4.96
CA LYS A 210 -28.05 -12.66 -4.12
C LYS A 210 -27.74 -11.78 -2.90
N LYS A 211 -26.51 -11.80 -2.39
CA LYS A 211 -26.06 -10.97 -1.26
C LYS A 211 -25.48 -9.63 -1.71
N CYS A 212 -25.16 -9.48 -3.00
CA CYS A 212 -24.50 -8.30 -3.53
C CYS A 212 -25.48 -7.12 -3.62
N LEU A 213 -25.10 -6.00 -3.01
CA LEU A 213 -25.88 -4.75 -3.07
C LEU A 213 -25.44 -3.84 -4.23
N ALA A 214 -24.54 -4.29 -5.10
CA ALA A 214 -23.89 -3.48 -6.13
C ALA A 214 -23.23 -2.17 -5.60
N CYS A 215 -22.93 -2.10 -4.30
CA CYS A 215 -22.46 -0.88 -3.64
C CYS A 215 -20.98 -0.54 -3.89
N GLY A 216 -20.24 -1.35 -4.66
CA GLY A 216 -18.84 -1.08 -5.02
C GLY A 216 -17.80 -1.09 -3.90
N LYS A 217 -18.19 -1.36 -2.63
CA LYS A 217 -17.27 -1.36 -1.48
C LYS A 217 -16.07 -2.30 -1.67
N CYS A 218 -16.27 -3.48 -2.29
CA CYS A 218 -15.19 -4.44 -2.55
C CYS A 218 -14.09 -3.87 -3.46
N SER A 219 -14.46 -3.10 -4.48
CA SER A 219 -13.51 -2.42 -5.36
C SER A 219 -12.85 -1.23 -4.64
N LEU A 220 -13.61 -0.50 -3.85
CA LEU A 220 -13.08 0.61 -3.06
C LEU A 220 -12.10 0.15 -1.97
N VAL A 221 -12.17 -1.07 -1.44
CA VAL A 221 -11.14 -1.58 -0.52
C VAL A 221 -9.99 -2.31 -1.22
N CYS A 222 -10.10 -2.57 -2.53
CA CYS A 222 -9.09 -3.30 -3.30
C CYS A 222 -7.80 -2.47 -3.44
N PRO A 223 -6.63 -2.93 -2.96
CA PRO A 223 -5.41 -2.12 -2.98
C PRO A 223 -4.89 -1.83 -4.41
N LEU A 224 -5.42 -2.52 -5.43
CA LEU A 224 -5.12 -2.31 -6.85
C LEU A 224 -6.07 -1.34 -7.56
N CYS A 225 -7.16 -0.89 -6.93
CA CYS A 225 -8.09 0.04 -7.58
C CYS A 225 -7.43 1.41 -7.78
N TYR A 226 -7.50 1.93 -9.00
CA TYR A 226 -6.88 3.18 -9.42
C TYR A 226 -7.84 4.14 -10.13
N CYS A 227 -9.11 3.75 -10.29
CA CYS A 227 -10.12 4.61 -10.92
C CYS A 227 -10.41 5.81 -10.02
N TYR A 228 -10.53 6.99 -10.62
CA TYR A 228 -10.87 8.22 -9.92
C TYR A 228 -11.74 9.11 -10.80
N ASP A 229 -12.53 9.95 -10.15
CA ASP A 229 -13.32 11.01 -10.76
C ASP A 229 -12.69 12.37 -10.45
N LEU A 230 -12.91 13.34 -11.33
CA LEU A 230 -12.52 14.74 -11.10
C LEU A 230 -13.75 15.55 -10.68
N LYS A 231 -13.64 16.24 -9.55
CA LYS A 231 -14.64 17.16 -9.06
C LYS A 231 -14.12 18.58 -9.06
N THR A 232 -14.90 19.48 -9.65
CA THR A 232 -14.65 20.92 -9.64
C THR A 232 -15.67 21.58 -8.71
N SER A 233 -15.20 22.28 -7.68
CA SER A 233 -16.08 23.08 -6.81
C SER A 233 -16.53 24.37 -7.50
N SER A 234 -17.56 25.02 -6.96
CA SER A 234 -18.00 26.35 -7.39
C SER A 234 -16.91 27.43 -7.30
N GLU A 235 -15.90 27.20 -6.47
CA GLU A 235 -14.74 28.10 -6.27
C GLU A 235 -13.58 27.78 -7.23
N GLY A 236 -13.78 26.89 -8.21
CA GLY A 236 -12.74 26.51 -9.18
C GLY A 236 -11.68 25.55 -8.63
N LYS A 237 -11.92 24.92 -7.47
CA LYS A 237 -11.04 23.90 -6.91
C LYS A 237 -11.28 22.58 -7.63
N VAL A 238 -10.24 22.02 -8.24
CA VAL A 238 -10.27 20.68 -8.85
C VAL A 238 -9.66 19.68 -7.90
N SER A 239 -10.38 18.60 -7.61
CA SER A 239 -9.94 17.48 -6.78
C SER A 239 -10.18 16.15 -7.46
N ARG A 240 -9.35 15.16 -7.18
CA ARG A 240 -9.63 13.77 -7.51
C ARG A 240 -10.26 13.06 -6.32
N GLU A 241 -11.28 12.26 -6.59
CA GLU A 241 -11.92 11.37 -5.64
C GLU A 241 -11.88 9.94 -6.17
N TRP A 242 -11.83 8.96 -5.27
CA TRP A 242 -11.85 7.56 -5.69
C TRP A 242 -13.15 7.22 -6.41
N GLY A 243 -13.00 6.73 -7.63
CA GLY A 243 -14.07 6.27 -8.49
C GLY A 243 -14.13 4.75 -8.49
N ASN A 244 -15.12 4.22 -9.19
CA ASN A 244 -15.28 2.79 -9.33
C ASN A 244 -15.76 2.46 -10.74
N CYS A 245 -14.96 1.69 -11.49
CA CYS A 245 -15.29 1.31 -12.86
C CYS A 245 -16.54 0.44 -12.99
N PHE A 246 -17.05 -0.11 -11.89
CA PHE A 246 -18.32 -0.86 -11.86
C PHE A 246 -19.55 0.02 -11.62
N TYR A 247 -19.39 1.32 -11.34
CA TYR A 247 -20.54 2.23 -11.25
C TYR A 247 -21.02 2.61 -12.65
N SER A 248 -22.35 2.72 -12.80
CA SER A 248 -22.96 3.01 -14.11
C SER A 248 -22.57 4.39 -14.64
N GLU A 249 -22.31 5.31 -13.71
CA GLU A 249 -21.94 6.69 -13.90
C GLU A 249 -20.49 6.83 -14.37
N PHE A 250 -19.65 5.80 -14.18
CA PHE A 250 -18.23 5.85 -14.54
C PHE A 250 -17.99 6.04 -16.04
N SER A 251 -18.89 5.52 -16.89
CA SER A 251 -18.83 5.69 -18.34
C SER A 251 -19.76 6.77 -18.87
N GLU A 252 -20.42 7.51 -17.97
CA GLU A 252 -21.37 8.54 -18.35
C GLU A 252 -20.62 9.78 -18.86
N VAL A 253 -20.99 10.23 -20.05
CA VAL A 253 -20.44 11.45 -20.67
C VAL A 253 -21.52 12.52 -20.83
N ALA A 254 -21.11 13.71 -21.26
CA ALA A 254 -22.01 14.82 -21.52
C ALA A 254 -23.20 14.39 -22.40
N GLY A 255 -24.42 14.73 -21.97
CA GLY A 255 -25.66 14.29 -22.60
C GLY A 255 -26.25 12.99 -22.03
N GLY A 256 -25.63 12.39 -21.00
CA GLY A 256 -26.14 11.18 -20.32
C GLY A 256 -25.87 9.87 -21.07
N HIS A 257 -25.01 9.90 -22.09
CA HIS A 257 -24.61 8.70 -22.82
C HIS A 257 -23.66 7.85 -21.98
N LYS A 258 -23.81 6.52 -22.03
CA LYS A 258 -22.97 5.53 -21.32
C LYS A 258 -22.34 4.57 -22.33
N PHE A 259 -21.06 4.23 -22.14
CA PHE A 259 -20.31 3.32 -23.03
C PHE A 259 -20.15 1.90 -22.49
N LEU A 260 -20.69 1.62 -21.29
CA LEU A 260 -20.68 0.32 -20.61
C LEU A 260 -22.09 -0.26 -20.45
#